data_AF-F0TH76-F1
#
_entry.id   AF-F0TH76-F1
#
_cell.length_a   1.000
_cell.length_b   1.000
_cell.length_c   1.000
_cell.angle_alpha   90.00
_cell.angle_beta   90.00
_cell.angle_gamma   90.00
#
_symmetry.space_group_name_H-M   'P 1'
#
loop_
_entity.id
_entity.type
_entity.pdbx_description
1 polymer ?
#
loop_
_entity_poly.entity_id
_entity_poly.type
_entity_poly.pdbx_seq_one_letter_code
_entity_poly.pdbx_strand_id
1 'polypeptide(L)' 'MKVILLIILLLIVLCWLIAIPQTLRGKKDNKYVVTYLWRGKRKKLTYMSFWQAYWYRDWLNMVDWIVIILSL' A
#
# COMPACT_ATOMS: atom_id res chain seq x y z
N MET A 1 0.69 25.38 -9.21
CA MET A 1 0.76 25.00 -7.77
C MET A 1 -0.53 24.35 -7.26
N LYS A 2 -1.69 25.03 -7.27
CA LYS A 2 -2.95 24.47 -6.73
C LYS A 2 -3.36 23.12 -7.37
N VAL A 3 -3.23 23.01 -8.69
CA VAL A 3 -3.55 21.77 -9.44
C VAL A 3 -2.64 20.61 -9.07
N ILE A 4 -1.33 20.86 -8.96
CA ILE A 4 -0.34 19.83 -8.57
C ILE A 4 -0.65 19.32 -7.17
N LEU A 5 -0.98 20.21 -6.24
CA LEU A 5 -1.34 19.86 -4.87
C LEU A 5 -2.61 19.00 -4.81
N LEU A 6 -3.61 19.31 -5.64
CA LEU A 6 -4.83 18.53 -5.77
C LEU A 6 -4.56 17.12 -6.31
N ILE A 7 -3.67 16.99 -7.30
CA ILE A 7 -3.26 15.69 -7.86
C ILE A 7 -2.59 14.82 -6.80
N ILE A 8 -1.65 15.39 -6.03
CA ILE A 8 -0.97 14.68 -4.93
C ILE A 8 -2.00 14.19 -3.90
N LEU A 9 -2.95 15.03 -3.50
CA LEU A 9 -4.03 14.67 -2.59
C LEU A 9 -4.90 13.52 -3.13
N LEU A 10 -5.27 13.58 -4.41
CA LEU A 10 -6.01 12.52 -5.09
C LEU A 10 -5.26 11.19 -5.08
N LEU A 11 -3.95 11.21 -5.34
CA LEU A 11 -3.11 10.01 -5.31
C LEU A 11 -3.04 9.38 -3.91
N ILE A 12 -2.94 10.20 -2.86
CA ILE A 12 -2.96 9.74 -1.47
C ILE A 12 -4.30 9.05 -1.16
N VAL A 13 -5.42 9.69 -1.49
CA VAL A 13 -6.76 9.12 -1.27
C VAL A 13 -6.94 7.81 -2.04
N LEU A 14 -6.43 7.72 -3.27
CA LEU A 14 -6.46 6.48 -4.04
C LEU A 14 -5.63 5.37 -3.37
N CYS A 15 -4.46 5.68 -2.81
CA CYS A 15 -3.65 4.70 -2.06
C CYS A 15 -4.43 4.15 -0.85
N TRP A 16 -5.11 5.02 -0.10
CA TRP A 16 -5.97 4.64 1.02
C TRP A 16 -7.11 3.72 0.59
N LEU A 17 -7.83 4.11 -0.45
CA LEU A 17 -8.95 3.33 -0.98
C LEU A 17 -8.53 1.95 -1.46
N ILE A 18 -7.37 1.84 -2.11
CA ILE A 18 -6.84 0.58 -2.63
C ILE A 18 -6.30 -0.32 -1.51
N ALA A 19 -5.74 0.26 -0.44
CA ALA A 19 -5.19 -0.49 0.69
C ALA A 19 -6.27 -1.29 1.46
N ILE A 20 -7.54 -0.84 1.48
CA ILE A 20 -8.66 -1.55 2.13
C ILE A 20 -8.93 -2.92 1.50
N PRO A 21 -9.34 -3.03 0.22
CA PRO A 21 -9.64 -4.33 -0.41
C PRO A 21 -8.40 -5.22 -0.48
N GLN A 22 -7.23 -4.62 -0.66
CA GLN A 22 -5.95 -5.32 -0.58
C GLN A 22 -5.76 -6.00 0.79
N THR A 23 -5.96 -5.29 1.89
CA THR A 23 -5.83 -5.82 3.26
C THR A 23 -6.84 -6.92 3.52
N LEU A 24 -8.08 -6.75 3.10
CA LEU A 24 -9.14 -7.76 3.23
C LEU A 24 -8.81 -9.04 2.45
N ARG A 25 -8.30 -8.93 1.21
CA ARG A 25 -7.83 -10.09 0.43
C ARG A 25 -6.67 -10.84 1.11
N GLY A 26 -5.89 -10.14 1.93
CA GLY A 26 -4.80 -10.73 2.70
C GLY A 26 -5.23 -11.43 3.99
N LYS A 27 -6.51 -11.37 4.38
CA LYS A 27 -7.00 -12.00 5.60
C LYS A 27 -6.91 -13.52 5.49
N LYS A 28 -6.22 -14.14 6.45
CA LYS A 28 -6.12 -15.59 6.63
C LYS A 28 -6.39 -15.91 8.09
N ASP A 29 -7.49 -16.59 8.35
CA ASP A 29 -8.00 -16.88 9.69
C ASP A 29 -8.09 -15.58 10.52
N ASN A 30 -7.33 -15.50 11.61
CA ASN A 30 -7.25 -14.35 12.51
C ASN A 30 -6.08 -13.40 12.21
N LYS A 31 -5.43 -13.55 11.06
CA LYS A 31 -4.23 -12.77 10.69
C LYS A 31 -4.40 -12.11 9.33
N TYR A 32 -3.59 -11.07 9.10
CA TYR A 32 -3.52 -10.36 7.83
C TYR A 32 -2.13 -10.55 7.22
N VAL A 33 -2.08 -11.16 6.05
CA VAL A 33 -0.84 -11.41 5.31
C VAL A 33 -0.65 -10.32 4.26
N VAL A 34 0.50 -9.67 4.31
CA VAL A 34 0.96 -8.70 3.30
C VAL A 34 2.13 -9.32 2.55
N THR A 35 2.06 -9.33 1.22
CA THR A 35 3.15 -9.80 0.37
C THR A 35 3.70 -8.61 -0.39
N TYR A 36 5.02 -8.45 -0.42
CA TYR A 36 5.69 -7.34 -1.10
C TYR A 36 6.98 -7.81 -1.77
N LEU A 37 7.47 -7.05 -2.74
CA LEU A 37 8.74 -7.31 -3.41
C LEU A 37 9.85 -6.52 -2.71
N TRP A 38 10.94 -7.22 -2.36
CA TRP A 38 12.14 -6.61 -1.80
C TRP A 38 13.37 -7.19 -2.48
N ARG A 39 14.16 -6.34 -3.15
CA ARG A 39 15.35 -6.74 -3.91
C ARG A 39 15.09 -7.94 -4.85
N GLY A 40 13.99 -7.87 -5.61
CA GLY A 40 13.59 -8.93 -6.55
C GLY A 40 13.02 -10.21 -5.92
N LYS A 41 12.93 -10.29 -4.58
CA LYS A 41 12.36 -11.46 -3.87
C LYS A 41 11.02 -11.11 -3.26
N ARG A 42 10.02 -11.99 -3.40
CA ARG A 42 8.75 -11.85 -2.69
C ARG A 42 8.94 -12.17 -1.20
N LYS A 43 8.55 -11.23 -0.35
CA LYS A 43 8.53 -11.33 1.12
C LYS A 43 7.10 -11.32 1.61
N LYS A 44 6.88 -11.96 2.76
CA LYS A 44 5.59 -12.02 3.44
C LYS A 44 5.75 -11.47 4.85
N LEU A 45 4.88 -10.55 5.22
CA LEU A 45 4.71 -10.07 6.59
C LEU A 45 3.30 -10.41 7.06
N THR A 46 3.18 -10.72 8.34
CA THR A 46 1.90 -11.10 8.95
C THR A 46 1.61 -10.19 10.11
N TYR A 47 0.40 -9.65 10.15
CA TYR A 47 -0.08 -8.77 11.20
C TYR A 47 -1.30 -9.38 11.88
N MET A 48 -1.43 -9.14 13.19
CA MET A 48 -2.62 -9.56 13.94
C MET A 48 -3.76 -8.54 13.79
N SER A 49 -3.44 -7.28 13.55
CA SER A 49 -4.40 -6.19 13.41
C SER A 49 -4.62 -5.81 11.95
N PHE A 50 -5.89 -5.56 11.59
CA PHE A 50 -6.27 -5.00 10.30
C PHE A 50 -5.54 -3.68 10.04
N TRP A 51 -5.54 -2.78 11.02
CA TRP A 51 -4.96 -1.44 10.88
C TRP A 51 -3.46 -1.48 10.62
N GLN A 52 -2.74 -2.41 11.25
CA GLN A 52 -1.30 -2.58 11.00
C GLN A 52 -1.03 -3.04 9.56
N ALA A 53 -1.78 -4.03 9.07
CA ALA A 53 -1.65 -4.48 7.69
C ALA A 53 -2.09 -3.40 6.69
N TYR A 54 -3.16 -2.67 7.00
CA TYR A 54 -3.69 -1.57 6.20
C TYR A 54 -2.66 -0.46 6.01
N TRP A 55 -2.13 0.09 7.09
CA TRP A 55 -1.13 1.17 7.01
C TRP A 55 0.16 0.72 6.34
N TYR A 56 0.57 -0.55 6.53
CA TYR A 56 1.73 -1.08 5.83
C TYR A 56 1.48 -1.24 4.32
N ARG A 57 0.28 -1.66 3.90
CA ARG A 57 -0.09 -1.71 2.48
C ARG A 57 -0.21 -0.33 1.86
N ASP A 58 -0.75 0.62 2.60
CA ASP A 58 -0.82 2.01 2.15
C ASP A 58 0.57 2.58 1.90
N TRP A 59 1.49 2.39 2.85
CA TRP A 59 2.90 2.75 2.69
C TRP A 59 3.52 2.11 1.45
N LEU A 60 3.28 0.81 1.22
CA LEU A 60 3.78 0.11 0.03
C LEU A 60 3.22 0.72 -1.26
N ASN A 61 1.92 1.01 -1.31
CA ASN A 61 1.31 1.64 -2.48
C ASN A 61 1.95 3.02 -2.75
N MET A 62 2.19 3.83 -1.73
CA MET A 62 2.88 5.12 -1.87
C MET A 62 4.30 4.97 -2.40
N VAL A 63 5.08 4.03 -1.86
CA VAL A 63 6.45 3.75 -2.31
C VAL A 63 6.46 3.28 -3.76
N ASP A 64 5.58 2.37 -4.14
CA ASP A 64 5.47 1.87 -5.51
C ASP A 64 5.14 3.02 -6.48
N TRP A 65 4.22 3.91 -6.12
CA TRP A 65 3.91 5.11 -6.90
C TRP A 65 5.12 6.04 -7.07
N ILE A 66 5.86 6.31 -5.99
CA ILE A 66 7.07 7.14 -6.05
C ILE A 66 8.11 6.50 -6.98
N VAL A 67 8.32 5.19 -6.87
CA VAL A 67 9.28 4.46 -7.73
C VAL A 67 8.86 4.52 -9.19
N ILE A 68 7.57 4.34 -9.51
CA ILE A 68 7.05 4.46 -10.87
C ILE A 68 7.29 5.87 -11.42
N ILE A 69 6.95 6.91 -10.64
CA ILE A 69 7.14 8.30 -11.04
C ILE A 69 8.61 8.63 -11.29
N LEU A 70 9.53 8.11 -10.48
CA LEU A 70 10.97 8.36 -10.64
C LEU A 70 11.61 7.55 -11.77
N SER A 71 10.96 6.47 -12.22
CA SER A 71 11.44 5.61 -13.30
C SER A 71 10.90 5.99 -14.68
N LEU A 72 9.99 6.97 -14.73
CA LEU A 72 9.40 7.60 -15.93
C LEU A 72 10.17 8.87 -16.28
#